data_AF-A0A5S3QTM7-F1
#
_entry.id   AF-A0A5S3QTM7-F1
#
_cell.length_a   1.000
_cell.length_b   1.000
_cell.length_c   1.000
_cell.angle_alpha   90.00
_cell.angle_beta   90.00
_cell.angle_gamma   90.00
#
_symmetry.space_group_name_H-M   'P 1'
#
loop_
_entity.id
_entity.type
_entity.pdbx_description
1 polymer ?
#
loop_
_entity_poly.entity_id
_entity_poly.type
_entity_poly.pdbx_seq_one_letter_code
_entity_poly.pdbx_strand_id
1 'polypeptide(L)'
;MSFVPAPPGCGKVDPEKHFLAHASGNSMNGGKHPIFDEDLLPLERITSSNAGSITNTTTAIERFDAAGEEQFLLRDVRKQIDAQGEVTYLLVARNPEYAVMEANDEFVTFARLREILKLPVN
;
A
#
# COMPACT_ATOMS: atom_id res chain seq x y z
N MET A 1 -16.29 20.33 17.23
CA MET A 1 -16.21 19.40 16.08
C MET A 1 -16.17 20.25 14.82
N SER A 2 -15.12 20.14 14.01
CA SER A 2 -15.07 20.71 12.67
C SER A 2 -15.49 19.66 11.66
N PHE A 3 -16.32 20.05 10.68
CA PHE A 3 -16.75 19.20 9.59
C PHE A 3 -15.83 19.45 8.38
N VAL A 4 -15.27 18.39 7.81
CA VAL A 4 -14.51 18.45 6.55
C VAL A 4 -15.29 17.66 5.50
N PRO A 5 -15.63 18.25 4.34
CA PRO A 5 -16.29 17.52 3.27
C PRO A 5 -15.40 16.37 2.79
N ALA A 6 -16.02 15.24 2.43
CA ALA A 6 -15.29 14.12 1.87
C ALA A 6 -14.51 14.56 0.61
N PRO A 7 -13.22 14.20 0.46
CA PRO A 7 -12.44 14.58 -0.70
C PRO A 7 -13.03 14.02 -1.99
N PRO A 8 -12.94 14.73 -3.13
CA PRO A 8 -13.24 14.15 -4.44
C PRO A 8 -12.44 12.86 -4.64
N GLY A 9 -13.09 11.81 -5.15
CA GLY A 9 -12.45 10.48 -5.34
C GLY A 9 -12.70 9.47 -4.21
N CYS A 10 -13.24 9.90 -3.06
CA CYS A 10 -13.55 8.99 -1.95
C CYS A 10 -14.48 7.81 -2.34
N GLY A 11 -15.23 7.96 -3.43
CA GLY A 11 -16.10 6.92 -3.97
C GLY A 11 -17.12 6.41 -2.94
N LYS A 12 -17.62 5.19 -3.16
CA LYS A 12 -18.41 4.49 -2.15
C LYS A 12 -17.46 3.86 -1.13
N VAL A 13 -17.65 4.20 0.15
CA VAL A 13 -16.98 3.58 1.29
C VAL A 13 -17.84 2.42 1.79
N ASP A 14 -17.24 1.26 1.97
CA ASP A 14 -17.81 0.05 2.55
C ASP A 14 -17.10 -0.21 3.88
N PRO A 15 -17.71 0.12 5.04
CA PRO A 15 -17.06 0.02 6.35
C PRO A 15 -16.56 -1.39 6.72
N GLU A 16 -17.12 -2.43 6.11
CA GLU A 16 -16.70 -3.83 6.35
C GLU A 16 -15.40 -4.18 5.61
N LYS A 17 -15.04 -3.38 4.59
CA LYS A 17 -13.88 -3.62 3.72
C LYS A 17 -12.84 -2.51 3.82
N HIS A 18 -13.28 -1.29 4.09
CA HIS A 18 -12.47 -0.09 4.02
C HIS A 18 -12.10 0.40 5.40
N PHE A 19 -10.85 0.79 5.55
CA PHE A 19 -10.34 1.38 6.77
C PHE A 19 -9.30 2.46 6.43
N LEU A 20 -8.98 3.27 7.43
CA LEU A 20 -8.00 4.35 7.31
C LEU A 20 -6.77 4.00 8.13
N ALA A 21 -5.60 4.36 7.61
CA ALA A 21 -4.33 4.31 8.33
C ALA A 21 -3.50 5.56 8.01
N HIS A 22 -2.68 6.01 8.95
CA HIS A 22 -1.69 7.05 8.66
C HIS A 22 -0.46 6.41 8.05
N ALA A 23 0.09 7.03 7.00
CA ALA A 23 1.40 6.70 6.49
C ALA A 23 2.47 7.06 7.52
N SER A 24 3.54 6.25 7.59
CA SER A 24 4.69 6.49 8.45
C SER A 24 5.99 6.39 7.64
N GLY A 25 6.90 7.33 7.88
CA GLY A 25 8.20 7.41 7.23
C GLY A 25 8.14 7.96 5.80
N ASN A 26 9.22 7.75 5.05
CA ASN A 26 9.46 8.39 3.75
C ASN A 26 9.70 7.39 2.60
N SER A 27 9.41 6.11 2.80
CA SER A 27 9.65 5.10 1.73
C SER A 27 8.77 5.29 0.49
N MET A 28 7.63 5.98 0.62
CA MET A 28 6.67 6.17 -0.47
C MET A 28 6.56 7.62 -0.98
N ASN A 29 7.46 8.51 -0.57
CA ASN A 29 7.40 9.94 -0.87
C ASN A 29 7.98 10.36 -2.25
N GLY A 30 8.27 9.40 -3.13
CA GLY A 30 8.86 9.65 -4.45
C GLY A 30 7.86 9.53 -5.61
N GLY A 31 8.33 9.90 -6.81
CA GLY A 31 7.57 9.72 -8.06
C GLY A 31 6.41 10.70 -8.27
N LYS A 32 5.46 10.34 -9.15
CA LYS A 32 4.34 11.21 -9.55
C LYS A 32 3.23 11.32 -8.52
N HIS A 33 3.10 10.31 -7.66
CA HIS A 33 2.06 10.21 -6.63
C HIS A 33 2.74 9.92 -5.29
N PRO A 34 3.45 10.90 -4.71
CA PRO A 34 4.13 10.69 -3.43
C PRO A 34 3.10 10.47 -2.33
N ILE A 35 3.45 9.62 -1.36
CA ILE A 35 2.78 9.45 -0.07
C ILE A 35 3.76 9.92 0.99
N PHE A 36 3.38 10.95 1.74
CA PHE A 36 4.19 11.54 2.79
C PHE A 36 3.83 10.96 4.16
N ASP A 37 4.75 11.14 5.10
CA ASP A 37 4.51 10.88 6.51
C ASP A 37 3.22 11.60 6.97
N GLU A 38 2.41 10.93 7.79
CA GLU A 38 1.10 11.39 8.26
C GLU A 38 -0.03 11.49 7.21
N ASP A 39 0.20 11.14 5.93
CA ASP A 39 -0.87 11.06 4.95
C ASP A 39 -1.93 10.03 5.38
N LEU A 40 -3.21 10.39 5.26
CA LEU A 40 -4.33 9.50 5.58
C LEU A 40 -4.66 8.59 4.38
N LEU A 41 -4.48 7.29 4.56
CA LEU A 41 -4.57 6.28 3.52
C LEU A 41 -5.89 5.50 3.60
N PRO A 42 -6.79 5.61 2.61
CA PRO A 42 -7.92 4.69 2.49
C PRO A 42 -7.45 3.36 1.90
N LEU A 43 -7.58 2.32 2.71
CA LEU A 43 -7.19 0.97 2.38
C LEU A 43 -8.42 0.09 2.25
N GLU A 44 -8.35 -0.88 1.34
CA GLU A 44 -9.34 -1.95 1.19
C GLU A 44 -8.73 -3.28 1.57
N ARG A 45 -9.31 -3.96 2.56
CA ARG A 45 -8.89 -5.28 3.01
C ARG A 45 -9.02 -6.28 1.86
N ILE A 46 -7.98 -7.08 1.68
CA ILE A 46 -7.94 -8.19 0.74
C ILE A 46 -8.51 -9.42 1.45
N THR A 47 -9.51 -10.03 0.84
CA THR A 47 -10.20 -11.25 1.28
C THR A 47 -10.29 -12.21 0.10
N SER A 48 -10.63 -13.47 0.37
CA SER A 48 -10.85 -14.47 -0.68
C SER A 48 -11.92 -14.05 -1.70
N SER A 49 -12.90 -13.24 -1.29
CA SER A 49 -13.98 -12.74 -2.15
C SER A 49 -13.62 -11.50 -2.98
N ASN A 50 -12.50 -10.83 -2.69
CA ASN A 50 -12.08 -9.62 -3.41
C ASN A 50 -10.58 -9.59 -3.75
N ALA A 51 -9.91 -10.76 -3.75
CA ALA A 51 -8.47 -10.86 -3.90
C ALA A 51 -7.96 -10.17 -5.18
N GLY A 52 -8.62 -10.46 -6.31
CA GLY A 52 -8.28 -9.86 -7.60
C GLY A 52 -6.79 -9.99 -7.95
N SER A 53 -6.30 -9.12 -8.83
CA SER A 53 -4.86 -8.97 -9.06
C SER A 53 -4.31 -7.89 -8.14
N ILE A 54 -3.18 -8.17 -7.51
CA ILE A 54 -2.38 -7.19 -6.76
C ILE A 54 -1.26 -6.57 -7.61
N THR A 55 -1.11 -6.98 -8.87
CA THR A 55 -0.05 -6.44 -9.74
C THR A 55 -0.38 -4.99 -10.11
N ASN A 56 0.63 -4.12 -10.07
CA ASN A 56 0.51 -2.68 -10.31
C ASN A 56 -0.39 -1.94 -9.30
N THR A 57 -0.67 -2.53 -8.15
CA THR A 57 -1.33 -1.85 -7.03
C THR A 57 -0.33 -1.50 -5.94
N THR A 58 -0.65 -0.47 -5.17
CA THR A 58 0.03 -0.19 -3.91
C THR A 58 -0.64 -0.99 -2.80
N THR A 59 0.13 -1.81 -2.10
CA THR A 59 -0.39 -2.83 -1.18
C THR A 59 0.24 -2.65 0.18
N ALA A 60 -0.57 -2.78 1.22
CA ALA A 60 -0.15 -2.88 2.60
C ALA A 60 0.23 -4.34 2.91
N ILE A 61 1.38 -4.50 3.54
CA ILE A 61 2.07 -5.77 3.70
C ILE A 61 2.47 -5.88 5.16
N GLU A 62 2.10 -6.99 5.78
CA GLU A 62 2.56 -7.39 7.10
C GLU A 62 3.78 -8.29 6.92
N ARG A 63 4.77 -8.12 7.79
CA ARG A 63 5.92 -9.03 7.91
C ARG A 63 6.41 -9.07 9.34
N PHE A 64 7.26 -10.04 9.63
CA PHE A 64 7.97 -10.11 10.91
C PHE A 64 9.45 -9.83 10.68
N ASP A 65 10.09 -9.11 11.60
CA ASP A 65 11.54 -8.97 11.57
C ASP A 65 12.25 -10.15 12.27
N ALA A 66 13.58 -10.09 12.33
CA ALA A 66 14.40 -11.13 12.94
C ALA A 66 14.14 -11.32 14.45
N ALA A 67 13.56 -10.34 15.13
CA ALA A 67 13.16 -10.44 16.53
C ALA A 67 11.72 -10.97 16.69
N GLY A 68 10.99 -11.15 15.58
CA GLY A 68 9.59 -11.54 15.58
C GLY A 68 8.64 -10.37 15.84
N GLU A 69 9.11 -9.13 15.72
CA GLU A 69 8.25 -7.95 15.83
C GLU A 69 7.49 -7.74 14.51
N GLU A 70 6.19 -7.49 14.64
CA GLU A 70 5.31 -7.20 13.52
C GLU A 70 5.67 -5.84 12.90
N GLN A 71 5.82 -5.81 11.58
CA GLN A 71 6.12 -4.62 10.81
C GLN A 71 5.14 -4.49 9.64
N PHE A 72 4.70 -3.25 9.41
CA PHE A 72 3.82 -2.92 8.29
C PHE A 72 4.56 -2.10 7.25
N LEU A 73 4.44 -2.50 5.99
CA LEU A 73 5.00 -1.82 4.83
C LEU A 73 3.90 -1.43 3.85
N LEU A 74 4.13 -0.35 3.11
CA LEU A 74 3.34 0.01 1.94
C LEU A 74 4.25 -0.02 0.71
N ARG A 75 3.92 -0.79 -0.32
CA ARG A 75 4.77 -0.98 -1.52
C ARG A 75 3.95 -1.09 -2.80
N ASP A 76 4.52 -0.61 -3.90
CA ASP A 76 3.99 -0.90 -5.24
C ASP A 76 4.41 -2.32 -5.63
N VAL A 77 3.45 -3.18 -5.95
CA VAL A 77 3.70 -4.57 -6.34
C VAL A 77 3.91 -4.64 -7.85
N ARG A 78 5.05 -5.18 -8.28
CA ARG A 78 5.37 -5.40 -9.71
C ARG A 78 5.61 -6.87 -9.99
N LYS A 79 5.02 -7.36 -11.07
CA LYS A 79 5.30 -8.71 -11.57
C LYS A 79 6.57 -8.65 -12.42
N GLN A 80 7.51 -9.53 -12.13
CA GLN A 80 8.68 -9.79 -12.96
C GLN A 80 8.58 -11.21 -13.51
N ILE A 81 8.99 -11.37 -14.77
CA ILE A 81 9.09 -12.67 -15.43
C ILE A 81 10.53 -12.78 -15.91
N ASP A 82 11.23 -13.82 -15.47
CA ASP A 82 12.61 -14.04 -15.88
C ASP A 82 12.71 -14.64 -17.29
N ALA A 83 13.93 -14.89 -17.76
CA ALA A 83 14.17 -15.44 -19.10
C ALA A 83 13.69 -16.90 -19.24
N GLN A 84 13.48 -17.59 -18.12
CA GLN A 84 13.02 -18.97 -18.02
C GLN A 84 11.48 -19.04 -17.91
N GLY A 85 10.81 -17.91 -17.69
CA GLY A 85 9.36 -17.80 -17.55
C GLY A 85 8.88 -17.87 -16.10
N GLU A 86 9.78 -17.92 -15.12
CA GLU A 86 9.42 -17.92 -13.71
C GLU A 86 8.92 -16.54 -13.30
N VAL A 87 7.87 -16.54 -12.49
CA VAL A 87 7.20 -15.33 -12.03
C VAL A 87 7.65 -15.01 -10.63
N THR A 88 8.26 -13.83 -10.45
CA THR A 88 8.50 -13.25 -9.13
C THR A 88 7.71 -11.96 -8.96
N TYR A 89 7.41 -11.61 -7.72
CA TYR A 89 6.78 -10.33 -7.39
C TYR A 89 7.79 -9.47 -6.65
N LEU A 90 7.89 -8.22 -7.07
CA LEU A 90 8.76 -7.22 -6.47
C LEU A 90 7.92 -6.22 -5.67
N LEU A 91 8.37 -5.92 -4.47
CA LEU A 91 7.81 -4.92 -3.58
C LEU A 91 8.68 -3.66 -3.67
N VAL A 92 8.14 -2.64 -4.34
CA VAL A 92 8.91 -1.45 -4.74
C VAL A 92 8.46 -0.25 -3.92
N ALA A 93 9.42 0.38 -3.25
CA ALA A 93 9.24 1.70 -2.65
C ALA A 93 9.26 2.79 -3.73
N ARG A 94 8.53 3.88 -3.54
CA ARG A 94 8.55 5.02 -4.50
C ARG A 94 9.76 5.92 -4.29
N ASN A 95 10.29 5.97 -3.07
CA ASN A 95 11.56 6.62 -2.79
C ASN A 95 12.71 5.72 -3.27
N PRO A 96 13.55 6.18 -4.22
CA PRO A 96 14.64 5.38 -4.80
C PRO A 96 15.78 5.07 -3.81
N GLU A 97 15.81 5.71 -2.64
CA GLU A 97 16.77 5.38 -1.57
C GLU A 97 16.49 4.02 -0.92
N TYR A 98 15.28 3.48 -1.11
CA TYR A 98 14.86 2.20 -0.55
C TYR A 98 15.04 1.07 -1.56
N ALA A 99 15.68 -0.02 -1.11
CA ALA A 99 15.88 -1.20 -1.93
C ALA A 99 14.56 -1.86 -2.34
N VAL A 100 14.53 -2.40 -3.57
CA VAL A 100 13.49 -3.30 -4.03
C VAL A 100 13.61 -4.62 -3.28
N MET A 101 12.48 -5.15 -2.81
CA MET A 101 12.43 -6.45 -2.14
C MET A 101 11.74 -7.46 -3.06
N GLU A 102 12.24 -8.69 -3.11
CA GLU A 102 11.51 -9.80 -3.71
C GLU A 102 10.51 -10.34 -2.68
N ALA A 103 9.26 -10.56 -3.11
CA ALA A 103 8.25 -11.13 -2.26
C ALA A 103 8.58 -12.60 -1.94
N ASN A 104 8.44 -12.96 -0.69
CA ASN A 104 8.65 -14.29 -0.14
C ASN A 104 7.50 -14.60 0.85
N ASP A 105 7.55 -15.76 1.49
CA ASP A 105 6.49 -16.23 2.39
C ASP A 105 6.37 -15.41 3.70
N GLU A 106 7.35 -14.57 4.04
CA GLU A 106 7.31 -13.69 5.20
C GLU A 106 6.47 -12.43 4.96
N PHE A 107 6.11 -12.14 3.70
CA PHE A 107 5.33 -10.96 3.34
C PHE A 107 3.86 -11.33 3.09
N VAL A 108 2.98 -10.90 4.00
CA VAL A 108 1.55 -11.13 3.91
C VAL A 108 0.84 -9.86 3.42
N THR A 109 0.34 -9.89 2.18
CA THR A 109 -0.49 -8.78 1.67
C THR A 109 -1.89 -8.84 2.29
N PHE A 110 -2.34 -7.76 2.93
CA PHE A 110 -3.64 -7.75 3.61
C PHE A 110 -4.58 -6.61 3.20
N ALA A 111 -4.07 -5.57 2.55
CA ALA A 111 -4.91 -4.49 2.03
C ALA A 111 -4.30 -3.82 0.80
N ARG A 112 -5.14 -3.23 -0.06
CA ARG A 112 -4.73 -2.41 -1.20
C ARG A 112 -5.10 -0.96 -0.98
N LEU A 113 -4.24 -0.04 -1.39
CA LEU A 113 -4.55 1.39 -1.41
C LEU A 113 -5.60 1.66 -2.49
N ARG A 114 -6.66 2.39 -2.12
CA ARG A 114 -7.70 2.78 -3.09
C ARG A 114 -7.29 4.01 -3.87
N GLU A 115 -7.12 5.13 -3.17
CA GLU A 115 -6.69 6.41 -3.71
C GLU A 115 -5.96 7.19 -2.62
N ILE A 116 -5.08 8.13 -2.96
CA ILE A 116 -4.49 9.03 -1.97
C ILE A 116 -5.48 10.17 -1.74
N LEU A 117 -6.08 10.25 -0.56
CA LEU A 117 -6.94 11.36 -0.18
C LEU A 117 -6.07 12.58 0.11
N LYS A 118 -6.01 13.53 -0.82
CA LYS A 118 -5.45 14.83 -0.50
C LYS A 118 -6.49 15.64 0.25
N LEU A 119 -6.23 15.92 1.52
CA LEU A 119 -7.03 16.89 2.26
C LEU A 119 -6.89 18.25 1.56
N PRO A 120 -7.99 19.00 1.35
CA PRO A 120 -7.89 20.36 0.85
C PRO A 120 -7.06 21.18 1.85
N VAL A 121 -6.06 21.88 1.33
CA VAL A 121 -5.27 22.84 2.12
C VAL A 121 -6.18 24.03 2.40
N ASN A 122 -6.39 24.34 3.69
CA ASN A 122 -7.11 25.55 4.13
C ASN A 122 -6.26 26.81 3.93
#